data_AF-A0AB33T2N6-F1
#
_entry.id   AF-A0AB33T2N6-F1
#
_cell.length_a   1.000
_cell.length_b   1.000
_cell.length_c   1.000
_cell.angle_alpha   90.00
_cell.angle_beta   90.00
_cell.angle_gamma   90.00
#
_symmetry.space_group_name_H-M   'P 1'
#
loop_
_entity.id
_entity.type
_entity.pdbx_description
1 polymer ?
#
loop_
_entity_poly.entity_id
_entity_poly.type
_entity_poly.pdbx_seq_one_letter_code
_entity_poly.pdbx_strand_id
1 'polypeptide(L)'
;MPGHHYPRTMDLELRTGDDRIAGHVFSALGIEPLVFQERIGGSVVVVEKPSPSFTTVMTAGAARLPVDAGLPVELAVEVLPDQVGAALVALRIVCNDIATNRRTPPVEAPWCNAEPILVGTRVFAIAATGSRHGDTFDTIRSDDGAPIGRVLTLRMLTFAESRILANRGWSGLVEAAGGADNLLDVTRSNAALPTILEVDGPVIVTKLHDRHPPRWITSEEDGMFTSVTGRESQEYMDDAANHEIWTRSSLAVRYPWVREFLTAAAPNDVARFDDATGAYTLERD
;
A
#
# COMPACT_ATOMS: atom_id res chain seq x y z
N MET A 1 -41.96 -20.62 8.16
CA MET A 1 -40.93 -19.95 8.99
C MET A 1 -39.69 -20.84 9.01
N PRO A 2 -38.75 -20.69 8.05
CA PRO A 2 -37.46 -21.38 8.12
C PRO A 2 -36.47 -20.49 8.87
N GLY A 3 -35.96 -20.98 9.99
CA GLY A 3 -34.93 -20.29 10.78
C GLY A 3 -33.64 -20.16 9.98
N HIS A 4 -33.16 -18.93 9.85
CA HIS A 4 -31.82 -18.65 9.36
C HIS A 4 -30.80 -19.13 10.40
N HIS A 5 -30.12 -20.22 10.08
CA HIS A 5 -28.85 -20.56 10.73
C HIS A 5 -27.83 -19.51 10.31
N TYR A 6 -27.58 -18.54 11.18
CA TYR A 6 -26.33 -17.78 11.12
C TYR A 6 -25.17 -18.75 11.33
N PRO A 7 -24.09 -18.69 10.52
CA PRO A 7 -22.89 -19.43 10.83
C PRO A 7 -22.38 -18.99 12.21
N ARG A 8 -22.07 -19.95 13.08
CA ARG A 8 -21.38 -19.69 14.34
C ARG A 8 -20.11 -18.92 14.02
N THR A 9 -19.93 -17.75 14.61
CA THR A 9 -18.62 -17.13 14.78
C THR A 9 -17.73 -18.19 15.41
N MET A 10 -16.74 -18.72 14.68
CA MET A 10 -15.71 -19.54 15.29
C MET A 10 -14.93 -18.60 16.20
N ASP A 11 -15.02 -18.81 17.52
CA ASP A 11 -14.10 -18.17 18.46
C ASP A 11 -12.69 -18.65 18.11
N LEU A 12 -11.87 -17.74 17.57
CA LEU A 12 -10.48 -18.00 17.24
C LEU A 12 -9.69 -18.20 18.53
N GLU A 13 -9.04 -19.35 18.67
CA GLU A 13 -8.17 -19.61 19.81
C GLU A 13 -6.92 -18.74 19.74
N LEU A 14 -6.77 -17.87 20.74
CA LEU A 14 -5.64 -16.95 20.86
C LEU A 14 -4.43 -17.67 21.48
N ARG A 15 -3.23 -17.28 21.08
CA ARG A 15 -2.00 -17.71 21.76
C ARG A 15 -1.95 -17.17 23.19
N THR A 16 -1.28 -17.91 24.08
CA THR A 16 -0.90 -17.40 25.40
C THR A 16 -0.06 -16.14 25.23
N GLY A 17 -0.42 -15.08 25.95
CA GLY A 17 0.30 -13.81 25.92
C GLY A 17 1.60 -13.85 26.71
N ASP A 18 2.55 -13.00 26.33
CA ASP A 18 3.74 -12.68 27.11
C ASP A 18 3.68 -11.20 27.50
N ASP A 19 3.61 -10.92 28.81
CA ASP A 19 3.44 -9.56 29.33
C ASP A 19 4.59 -8.62 28.94
N ARG A 20 5.77 -9.16 28.62
CA ARG A 20 6.91 -8.36 28.15
C ARG A 20 6.67 -7.77 26.76
N ILE A 21 5.92 -8.48 25.91
CA ILE A 21 5.53 -7.98 24.59
C ILE A 21 4.57 -6.80 24.74
N ALA A 22 3.54 -6.95 25.59
CA ALA A 22 2.65 -5.84 25.91
C ALA A 22 3.42 -4.68 26.55
N GLY A 23 4.27 -4.95 27.54
CA GLY A 23 5.09 -3.95 28.22
C GLY A 23 5.98 -3.14 27.27
N HIS A 24 6.54 -3.77 26.23
CA HIS A 24 7.29 -3.09 25.18
C HIS A 24 6.43 -2.05 24.46
N VAL A 25 5.21 -2.39 24.06
CA VAL A 25 4.30 -1.47 23.37
C VAL A 25 4.01 -0.22 24.22
N PHE A 26 3.79 -0.38 25.53
CA PHE A 26 3.51 0.76 26.41
C PHE A 26 4.74 1.62 26.70
N SER A 27 5.92 1.01 26.86
CA SER A 27 7.15 1.72 27.26
C SER A 27 8.01 2.23 26.09
N ALA A 28 7.87 1.64 24.90
CA ALA A 28 8.66 1.99 23.72
C ALA A 28 8.56 3.48 23.39
N LEU A 29 9.63 4.03 22.79
CA LEU A 29 9.78 5.45 22.40
C LEU A 29 9.82 6.46 23.55
N GLY A 30 9.56 6.06 24.81
CA GLY A 30 9.53 6.98 25.95
C GLY A 30 8.39 8.01 25.88
N ILE A 31 7.34 7.70 25.10
CA ILE A 31 6.14 8.54 24.92
C ILE A 31 4.99 7.91 25.69
N GLU A 32 4.31 8.72 26.51
CA GLU A 32 3.11 8.32 27.25
C GLU A 32 2.00 7.90 26.27
N PRO A 33 1.50 6.66 26.35
CA PRO A 33 0.55 6.15 25.38
C PRO A 33 -0.87 6.62 25.67
N LEU A 34 -1.61 7.00 24.63
CA LEU A 34 -3.06 7.16 24.69
C LEU A 34 -3.72 5.85 24.26
N VAL A 35 -4.58 5.29 25.11
CA VAL A 35 -5.21 3.98 24.83
C VAL A 35 -6.58 4.19 24.20
N PHE A 36 -6.80 3.60 23.03
CA PHE A 36 -8.11 3.60 22.39
C PHE A 36 -9.10 2.72 23.14
N GLN A 37 -10.34 3.20 23.25
CA GLN A 37 -11.44 2.45 23.85
C GLN A 37 -11.89 1.27 22.96
N GLU A 38 -11.98 1.51 21.65
CA GLU A 38 -12.33 0.46 20.69
C GLU A 38 -11.15 -0.50 20.49
N ARG A 39 -11.47 -1.79 20.46
CA ARG A 39 -10.50 -2.86 20.21
C ARG A 39 -10.70 -3.43 18.80
N ILE A 40 -9.60 -3.75 18.13
CA ILE A 40 -9.65 -4.49 16.87
C ILE A 40 -10.06 -5.94 17.17
N GLY A 41 -11.11 -6.41 16.51
CA GLY A 41 -11.66 -7.76 16.72
C GLY A 41 -12.14 -8.04 18.16
N GLY A 42 -12.37 -7.00 18.97
CA GLY A 42 -12.77 -7.11 20.39
C GLY A 42 -11.65 -7.49 21.37
N SER A 43 -10.47 -7.89 20.88
CA SER A 43 -9.39 -8.44 21.72
C SER A 43 -8.07 -7.68 21.63
N VAL A 44 -7.78 -7.02 20.50
CA VAL A 44 -6.53 -6.30 20.28
C VAL A 44 -6.70 -4.85 20.71
N VAL A 45 -5.95 -4.43 21.73
CA VAL A 45 -5.91 -3.04 22.18
C VAL A 45 -5.06 -2.23 21.20
N VAL A 46 -5.40 -0.96 21.01
CA VAL A 46 -4.60 -0.02 20.21
C VAL A 46 -4.14 1.12 21.10
N VAL A 47 -2.88 1.52 20.94
CA VAL A 47 -2.28 2.66 21.64
C VAL A 47 -1.72 3.66 20.64
N GLU A 48 -1.83 4.94 20.97
CA GLU A 48 -1.24 6.05 20.25
C GLU A 48 -0.02 6.57 21.01
N LYS A 49 1.08 6.85 20.30
CA LYS A 49 2.24 7.57 20.80
C LYS A 49 2.38 8.88 20.01
N PRO A 50 1.71 9.96 20.46
CA PRO A 50 1.70 11.20 19.74
C PRO A 50 3.06 11.90 19.82
N SER A 51 3.48 12.50 18.71
CA SER A 51 4.61 13.43 18.67
C SER A 51 4.27 14.64 17.80
N PRO A 52 5.01 15.76 17.90
CA PRO A 52 4.71 16.96 17.12
C PRO A 52 4.76 16.77 15.60
N SER A 53 5.62 15.88 15.09
CA SER A 53 5.84 15.70 13.64
C SER A 53 5.08 14.51 13.04
N PHE A 54 4.87 13.45 13.81
CA PHE A 54 4.11 12.27 13.38
C PHE A 54 3.58 11.52 14.60
N THR A 55 2.64 10.62 14.37
CA THR A 55 2.08 9.76 15.41
C THR A 55 2.35 8.30 15.09
N THR A 56 2.80 7.54 16.10
CA THR A 56 2.96 6.09 16.00
C THR A 56 1.78 5.41 16.69
N VAL A 57 0.99 4.65 15.93
CA VAL A 57 -0.16 3.89 16.45
C VAL A 57 0.23 2.41 16.48
N MET A 58 0.09 1.76 17.63
CA MET A 58 0.57 0.39 17.84
C MET A 58 -0.54 -0.52 18.36
N THR A 59 -0.48 -1.79 18.00
CA THR A 59 -1.30 -2.83 18.65
C THR A 59 -0.65 -3.29 19.94
N ALA A 60 -1.48 -3.61 20.92
CA ALA A 60 -1.12 -4.37 22.12
C ALA A 60 -2.07 -5.57 22.19
N GLY A 61 -1.59 -6.74 21.78
CA GLY A 61 -2.32 -7.99 21.74
C GLY A 61 -2.39 -8.64 20.36
N ALA A 62 -1.90 -8.01 19.28
CA ALA A 62 -1.84 -8.68 17.97
C ALA A 62 -0.88 -9.88 18.01
N ALA A 63 0.09 -9.87 18.92
CA ALA A 63 1.01 -10.98 19.16
C ALA A 63 0.28 -12.28 19.58
N ARG A 64 -0.96 -12.16 20.07
CA ARG A 64 -1.79 -13.30 20.47
C ARG A 64 -2.63 -13.89 19.34
N LEU A 65 -2.68 -13.22 18.19
CA LEU A 65 -3.38 -13.76 17.02
C LEU A 65 -2.68 -15.06 16.55
N PRO A 66 -3.46 -16.02 16.03
CA PRO A 66 -2.89 -17.29 15.59
C PRO A 66 -1.99 -17.08 14.37
N VAL A 67 -0.75 -17.55 14.45
CA VAL A 67 0.17 -17.65 13.32
C VAL A 67 0.83 -19.03 13.34
N ASP A 68 1.03 -19.61 12.16
CA ASP A 68 1.54 -20.99 12.06
C ASP A 68 3.07 -21.10 12.29
N ALA A 69 3.81 -20.00 12.07
CA ALA A 69 5.25 -19.95 12.29
C ALA A 69 5.75 -18.51 12.56
N GLY A 70 6.93 -18.44 13.20
CA GLY A 70 7.62 -17.18 13.50
C GLY A 70 7.36 -16.63 14.91
N LEU A 71 8.10 -15.57 15.24
CA LEU A 71 7.92 -14.85 16.50
C LEU A 71 6.55 -14.15 16.51
N PRO A 72 5.90 -14.02 17.68
CA PRO A 72 4.74 -13.16 17.84
C PRO A 72 5.02 -11.74 17.36
N VAL A 73 4.03 -11.10 16.73
CA VAL A 73 4.18 -9.75 16.18
C VAL A 73 3.16 -8.78 16.74
N GLU A 74 3.62 -7.60 17.13
CA GLU A 74 2.80 -6.41 17.22
C GLU A 74 2.96 -5.58 15.93
N LEU A 75 1.95 -4.79 15.63
CA LEU A 75 1.91 -3.95 14.44
C LEU A 75 2.00 -2.49 14.87
N ALA A 76 2.71 -1.68 14.08
CA ALA A 76 2.77 -0.24 14.24
C ALA A 76 2.44 0.45 12.92
N VAL A 77 1.93 1.68 12.97
CA VAL A 77 1.74 2.54 11.81
C VAL A 77 2.20 3.95 12.18
N GLU A 78 2.92 4.60 11.27
CA GLU A 78 3.35 5.99 11.44
C GLU A 78 2.58 6.86 10.43
N VAL A 79 1.91 7.91 10.90
CA VAL A 79 1.09 8.84 10.10
C VAL A 79 1.26 10.28 10.61
N LEU A 80 0.76 11.26 9.85
CA LEU A 80 0.63 12.63 10.38
C LEU A 80 -0.35 12.67 11.58
N PRO A 81 -0.19 13.61 12.52
CA PRO A 81 -0.98 13.63 13.77
C PRO A 81 -2.50 13.72 13.58
N ASP A 82 -2.97 14.30 12.48
CA ASP A 82 -4.40 14.41 12.14
C ASP A 82 -4.95 13.21 11.35
N GLN A 83 -4.10 12.22 11.05
CA GLN A 83 -4.41 11.07 10.17
C GLN A 83 -4.47 9.73 10.92
N VAL A 84 -4.59 9.75 12.24
CA VAL A 84 -4.64 8.55 13.11
C VAL A 84 -5.74 7.56 12.69
N GLY A 85 -6.87 8.06 12.15
CA GLY A 85 -7.92 7.19 11.61
C GLY A 85 -7.46 6.26 10.49
N ALA A 86 -6.54 6.71 9.62
CA ALA A 86 -5.97 5.88 8.56
C ALA A 86 -5.11 4.74 9.12
N ALA A 87 -4.34 5.02 10.18
CA ALA A 87 -3.56 4.01 10.88
C ALA A 87 -4.46 2.92 11.49
N LEU A 88 -5.59 3.30 12.10
CA LEU A 88 -6.56 2.34 12.64
C LEU A 88 -7.13 1.42 11.56
N VAL A 89 -7.42 1.95 10.37
CA VAL A 89 -7.89 1.15 9.22
C VAL A 89 -6.82 0.14 8.80
N ALA A 90 -5.58 0.58 8.61
CA ALA A 90 -4.48 -0.31 8.22
C ALA A 90 -4.24 -1.43 9.24
N LEU A 91 -4.21 -1.10 10.54
CA LEU A 91 -4.09 -2.08 11.62
C LEU A 91 -5.24 -3.09 11.59
N ARG A 92 -6.48 -2.62 11.42
CA ARG A 92 -7.66 -3.51 11.35
C ARG A 92 -7.57 -4.47 10.17
N ILE A 93 -7.18 -3.99 8.99
CA ILE A 93 -7.01 -4.83 7.79
C ILE A 93 -5.98 -5.92 8.05
N VAL A 94 -4.78 -5.56 8.53
CA VAL A 94 -3.71 -6.54 8.71
C VAL A 94 -4.00 -7.49 9.87
N CYS A 95 -4.56 -7.03 10.99
CA CYS A 95 -5.00 -7.93 12.07
C CYS A 95 -6.06 -8.93 11.58
N ASN A 96 -7.02 -8.50 10.77
CA ASN A 96 -8.02 -9.40 10.18
C ASN A 96 -7.37 -10.42 9.23
N ASP A 97 -6.38 -10.01 8.41
CA ASP A 97 -5.63 -10.92 7.56
C ASP A 97 -4.85 -11.97 8.38
N ILE A 98 -4.14 -11.55 9.43
CA ILE A 98 -3.44 -12.47 10.34
C ILE A 98 -4.42 -13.48 10.94
N ALA A 99 -5.54 -12.99 11.49
CA ALA A 99 -6.53 -13.85 12.14
C ALA A 99 -7.17 -14.85 11.17
N THR A 100 -7.43 -14.43 9.93
CA THR A 100 -8.10 -15.24 8.90
C THR A 100 -7.15 -16.23 8.24
N ASN A 101 -5.96 -15.77 7.85
CA ASN A 101 -5.01 -16.51 7.05
C ASN A 101 -3.88 -17.15 7.89
N ARG A 102 -3.88 -16.93 9.21
CA ARG A 102 -2.95 -17.53 10.19
C ARG A 102 -1.48 -17.32 9.85
N ARG A 103 -1.16 -16.19 9.24
CA ARG A 103 0.17 -15.89 8.71
C ARG A 103 0.72 -14.61 9.30
N THR A 104 2.03 -14.58 9.50
CA THR A 104 2.76 -13.34 9.78
C THR A 104 2.81 -12.52 8.48
N PRO A 105 2.56 -11.19 8.53
CA PRO A 105 2.65 -10.37 7.34
C PRO A 105 4.08 -10.43 6.74
N PRO A 106 4.29 -10.86 5.48
CA PRO A 106 5.60 -10.80 4.85
C PRO A 106 6.18 -9.39 4.85
N VAL A 107 7.47 -9.30 5.17
CA VAL A 107 8.25 -8.05 5.21
C VAL A 107 8.65 -7.65 3.79
N GLU A 108 8.50 -6.37 3.48
CA GLU A 108 8.82 -5.73 2.20
C GLU A 108 8.07 -6.30 0.98
N ALA A 109 6.98 -7.04 1.22
CA ALA A 109 6.06 -7.50 0.18
C ALA A 109 4.74 -6.71 0.28
N PRO A 110 4.43 -5.81 -0.67
CA PRO A 110 3.20 -5.03 -0.62
C PRO A 110 1.96 -5.88 -0.91
N TRP A 111 0.90 -5.70 -0.12
CA TRP A 111 -0.45 -6.15 -0.43
C TRP A 111 -1.16 -5.04 -1.18
N CYS A 112 -1.33 -5.22 -2.49
CA CYS A 112 -2.01 -4.25 -3.36
C CYS A 112 -3.48 -4.62 -3.54
N ASN A 113 -4.34 -3.60 -3.57
CA ASN A 113 -5.73 -3.70 -3.99
C ASN A 113 -5.90 -3.09 -5.39
N ALA A 114 -6.96 -3.50 -6.09
CA ALA A 114 -7.40 -2.85 -7.33
C ALA A 114 -8.02 -1.47 -7.07
N GLU A 115 -8.61 -1.27 -5.89
CA GLU A 115 -9.19 0.00 -5.45
C GLU A 115 -8.40 0.61 -4.27
N PRO A 116 -8.46 1.94 -4.05
CA PRO A 116 -7.86 2.56 -2.88
C PRO A 116 -8.36 1.95 -1.57
N ILE A 117 -7.43 1.58 -0.69
CA ILE A 117 -7.70 1.06 0.66
C ILE A 117 -8.38 2.13 1.52
N LEU A 118 -7.96 3.37 1.36
CA LEU A 118 -8.56 4.53 2.02
C LEU A 118 -9.36 5.32 0.99
N VAL A 119 -10.68 5.37 1.20
CA VAL A 119 -11.60 6.05 0.29
C VAL A 119 -11.16 7.50 0.12
N GLY A 120 -11.05 7.93 -1.14
CA GLY A 120 -10.67 9.30 -1.49
C GLY A 120 -9.17 9.59 -1.50
N THR A 121 -8.31 8.58 -1.28
CA THR A 121 -6.85 8.76 -1.37
C THR A 121 -6.24 7.94 -2.52
N ARG A 122 -4.92 8.08 -2.69
CA ARG A 122 -4.11 7.26 -3.61
C ARG A 122 -3.41 6.10 -2.91
N VAL A 123 -3.85 5.69 -1.71
CA VAL A 123 -3.28 4.54 -1.00
C VAL A 123 -3.89 3.25 -1.51
N PHE A 124 -3.12 2.46 -2.26
CA PHE A 124 -3.55 1.17 -2.85
C PHE A 124 -2.91 -0.03 -2.18
N ALA A 125 -1.87 0.17 -1.37
CA ALA A 125 -1.14 -0.93 -0.77
C ALA A 125 -0.81 -0.70 0.70
N ILE A 126 -0.69 -1.81 1.43
CA ILE A 126 -0.05 -1.87 2.75
C ILE A 126 1.16 -2.79 2.64
N ALA A 127 2.26 -2.45 3.32
CA ALA A 127 3.42 -3.34 3.42
C ALA A 127 4.02 -3.31 4.83
N ALA A 128 4.54 -4.44 5.32
CA ALA A 128 5.28 -4.48 6.58
C ALA A 128 6.78 -4.19 6.35
N THR A 129 7.38 -3.32 7.16
CA THR A 129 8.81 -2.97 7.12
C THR A 129 9.40 -2.92 8.53
N GLY A 130 10.71 -2.69 8.64
CA GLY A 130 11.30 -2.16 9.87
C GLY A 130 10.81 -0.74 10.16
N SER A 131 10.90 -0.32 11.42
CA SER A 131 10.59 1.06 11.80
C SER A 131 11.74 2.01 11.48
N ARG A 132 11.46 3.32 11.53
CA ARG A 132 12.52 4.34 11.55
C ARG A 132 13.31 4.37 12.86
N HIS A 133 12.78 3.73 13.91
CA HIS A 133 13.34 3.74 15.26
C HIS A 133 14.42 2.68 15.47
N GLY A 134 14.52 1.73 14.54
CA GLY A 134 15.55 0.70 14.53
C GLY A 134 15.25 -0.47 15.46
N ASP A 135 16.24 -1.35 15.60
CA ASP A 135 16.07 -2.67 16.19
C ASP A 135 15.68 -2.67 17.68
N THR A 136 16.04 -1.61 18.43
CA THR A 136 15.61 -1.46 19.83
C THR A 136 14.09 -1.28 19.96
N PHE A 137 13.43 -0.79 18.91
CA PHE A 137 11.97 -0.74 18.81
C PHE A 137 11.41 -1.98 18.12
N ASP A 138 12.03 -2.43 17.03
CA ASP A 138 11.50 -3.50 16.17
C ASP A 138 11.60 -4.91 16.79
N THR A 139 12.54 -5.13 17.71
CA THR A 139 12.80 -6.46 18.28
C THR A 139 12.58 -6.43 19.79
N ILE A 140 11.59 -7.22 20.22
CA ILE A 140 11.24 -7.40 21.63
C ILE A 140 12.08 -8.55 22.18
N ARG A 141 12.80 -8.29 23.28
CA ARG A 141 13.75 -9.25 23.87
C ARG A 141 13.36 -9.62 25.29
N SER A 142 13.69 -10.85 25.68
CA SER A 142 13.69 -11.27 27.08
C SER A 142 14.87 -10.65 27.84
N ASP A 143 14.89 -10.85 29.16
CA ASP A 143 15.91 -10.29 30.06
C ASP A 143 17.34 -10.77 29.76
N ASP A 144 17.48 -11.96 29.15
CA ASP A 144 18.75 -12.53 28.67
C ASP A 144 19.13 -12.05 27.25
N GLY A 145 18.31 -11.21 26.63
CA GLY A 145 18.53 -10.64 25.30
C GLY A 145 18.01 -11.48 24.13
N ALA A 146 17.41 -12.65 24.37
CA ALA A 146 16.85 -13.46 23.29
C ALA A 146 15.59 -12.80 22.69
N PRO A 147 15.37 -12.83 21.36
CA PRO A 147 14.19 -12.25 20.75
C PRO A 147 12.94 -13.09 21.06
N ILE A 148 11.92 -12.45 21.62
CA ILE A 148 10.65 -13.08 22.02
C ILE A 148 9.45 -12.56 21.22
N GLY A 149 9.62 -11.45 20.48
CA GLY A 149 8.58 -10.86 19.66
C GLY A 149 9.15 -9.80 18.73
N ARG A 150 8.32 -9.31 17.81
CA ARG A 150 8.69 -8.22 16.90
C ARG A 150 7.61 -7.16 16.80
N VAL A 151 8.01 -5.93 16.48
CA VAL A 151 7.13 -4.90 15.97
C VAL A 151 7.35 -4.78 14.47
N LEU A 152 6.28 -4.95 13.69
CA LEU A 152 6.28 -4.70 12.24
C LEU A 152 5.61 -3.36 11.97
N THR A 153 6.32 -2.46 11.29
CA THR A 153 5.75 -1.16 10.93
C THR A 153 5.06 -1.29 9.58
N LEU A 154 3.76 -1.02 9.53
CA LEU A 154 2.99 -0.99 8.31
C LEU A 154 3.14 0.36 7.61
N ARG A 155 3.34 0.29 6.30
CA ARG A 155 3.45 1.43 5.39
C ARG A 155 2.24 1.44 4.48
N MET A 156 1.51 2.54 4.47
CA MET A 156 0.43 2.80 3.51
C MET A 156 1.04 3.46 2.29
N LEU A 157 0.92 2.81 1.13
CA LEU A 157 1.65 3.15 -0.08
C LEU A 157 0.70 3.43 -1.24
N THR A 158 1.12 4.34 -2.10
CA THR A 158 0.52 4.48 -3.43
C THR A 158 0.91 3.32 -4.32
N PHE A 159 0.22 3.15 -5.45
CA PHE A 159 0.54 2.06 -6.37
C PHE A 159 1.93 2.22 -7.02
N ALA A 160 2.37 3.46 -7.26
CA ALA A 160 3.72 3.73 -7.75
C ALA A 160 4.78 3.36 -6.70
N GLU A 161 4.56 3.75 -5.44
CA GLU A 161 5.46 3.46 -4.33
C GLU A 161 5.55 1.97 -4.01
N SER A 162 4.44 1.23 -4.13
CA SER A 162 4.44 -0.22 -3.91
C SER A 162 5.31 -0.95 -4.93
N ARG A 163 5.34 -0.49 -6.19
CA ARG A 163 6.25 -1.01 -7.21
C ARG A 163 7.73 -0.72 -6.89
N ILE A 164 8.03 0.46 -6.35
CA ILE A 164 9.39 0.79 -5.90
C ILE A 164 9.78 -0.13 -4.73
N LEU A 165 8.91 -0.31 -3.74
CA LEU A 165 9.17 -1.22 -2.62
C LEU A 165 9.43 -2.65 -3.12
N ALA A 166 8.59 -3.17 -4.01
CA ALA A 166 8.74 -4.51 -4.55
C ALA A 166 10.07 -4.71 -5.31
N ASN A 167 10.55 -3.68 -6.02
CA ASN A 167 11.76 -3.76 -6.83
C ASN A 167 13.05 -3.43 -6.08
N ARG A 168 12.99 -2.50 -5.10
CA ARG A 168 14.17 -1.91 -4.45
C ARG A 168 14.22 -2.11 -2.94
N GLY A 169 13.19 -2.70 -2.33
CA GLY A 169 13.06 -2.83 -0.88
C GLY A 169 12.79 -1.51 -0.16
N TRP A 170 12.69 -1.57 1.17
CA TRP A 170 12.30 -0.42 1.99
C TRP A 170 13.31 0.73 1.90
N SER A 171 14.61 0.43 1.94
CA SER A 171 15.67 1.43 1.84
C SER A 171 15.61 2.18 0.50
N GLY A 172 15.39 1.47 -0.61
CA GLY A 172 15.27 2.07 -1.93
C GLY A 172 14.03 2.95 -2.10
N LEU A 173 12.92 2.61 -1.45
CA LEU A 173 11.74 3.48 -1.41
C LEU A 173 12.00 4.76 -0.59
N VAL A 174 12.61 4.63 0.59
CA VAL A 174 12.94 5.80 1.43
C VAL A 174 13.90 6.75 0.71
N GLU A 175 14.91 6.21 0.03
CA GLU A 175 15.83 7.01 -0.78
C GLU A 175 15.09 7.72 -1.92
N ALA A 176 14.26 7.00 -2.68
CA ALA A 176 13.50 7.57 -3.79
C ALA A 176 12.50 8.64 -3.36
N ALA A 177 11.91 8.49 -2.17
CA ALA A 177 10.99 9.45 -1.58
C ALA A 177 11.70 10.67 -0.96
N GLY A 178 13.03 10.67 -0.86
CA GLY A 178 13.77 11.73 -0.16
C GLY A 178 13.63 11.70 1.37
N GLY A 179 13.30 10.54 1.94
CA GLY A 179 13.13 10.32 3.38
C GLY A 179 11.78 9.71 3.76
N ALA A 180 11.75 9.04 4.92
CA ALA A 180 10.55 8.34 5.41
C ALA A 180 9.41 9.30 5.80
N ASP A 181 9.71 10.58 6.05
CA ASP A 181 8.71 11.59 6.41
C ASP A 181 7.76 11.89 5.24
N ASN A 182 8.24 11.82 4.01
CA ASN A 182 7.42 12.04 2.81
C ASN A 182 6.40 10.90 2.56
N LEU A 183 6.49 9.81 3.32
CA LEU A 183 5.58 8.66 3.25
C LEU A 183 4.51 8.67 4.35
N LEU A 184 4.52 9.66 5.26
CA LEU A 184 3.59 9.75 6.39
C LEU A 184 2.18 10.22 5.98
N ASP A 185 2.11 11.17 5.05
CA ASP A 185 0.85 11.77 4.61
C ASP A 185 0.08 10.80 3.71
N VAL A 186 -1.04 10.25 4.20
CA VAL A 186 -1.86 9.31 3.43
C VAL A 186 -2.67 9.96 2.31
N THR A 187 -2.70 11.29 2.25
CA THR A 187 -3.40 12.06 1.21
C THR A 187 -2.50 12.47 0.04
N ARG A 188 -1.19 12.20 0.14
CA ARG A 188 -0.22 12.48 -0.93
C ARG A 188 -0.62 11.77 -2.23
N SER A 189 -0.28 12.39 -3.36
CA SER A 189 -0.48 11.77 -4.67
C SER A 189 0.51 10.63 -4.91
N ASN A 190 1.81 10.92 -4.75
CA ASN A 190 2.95 10.00 -4.76
C ASN A 190 4.15 10.72 -4.11
N ALA A 191 4.92 10.03 -3.26
CA ALA A 191 6.20 10.54 -2.75
C ALA A 191 7.36 10.21 -3.70
N ALA A 192 7.24 9.13 -4.47
CA ALA A 192 8.26 8.65 -5.39
C ALA A 192 7.62 7.95 -6.59
N LEU A 193 8.32 7.96 -7.72
CA LEU A 193 7.92 7.26 -8.93
C LEU A 193 8.97 6.21 -9.33
N PRO A 194 8.56 5.01 -9.76
CA PRO A 194 9.48 4.07 -10.37
C PRO A 194 9.96 4.62 -11.71
N THR A 195 11.09 4.12 -12.19
CA THR A 195 11.54 4.39 -13.55
C THR A 195 10.66 3.67 -14.56
N ILE A 196 10.61 4.17 -15.79
CA ILE A 196 9.85 3.53 -16.87
C ILE A 196 10.32 2.10 -17.17
N LEU A 197 11.58 1.76 -16.87
CA LEU A 197 12.13 0.43 -17.11
C LEU A 197 11.68 -0.57 -16.04
N GLU A 198 11.56 -0.13 -14.79
CA GLU A 198 11.05 -0.97 -13.68
C GLU A 198 9.57 -1.25 -13.80
N VAL A 199 8.87 -0.40 -14.54
CA VAL A 199 7.48 -0.58 -14.91
C VAL A 199 7.36 -0.66 -16.42
N ASP A 200 8.27 -1.32 -17.12
CA ASP A 200 8.03 -1.54 -18.54
C ASP A 200 6.95 -2.62 -18.71
N GLY A 201 6.31 -2.65 -19.87
CA GLY A 201 5.24 -3.59 -20.13
C GLY A 201 4.51 -3.26 -21.43
N PRO A 202 3.64 -4.17 -21.87
CA PRO A 202 2.90 -3.98 -23.11
C PRO A 202 1.92 -2.81 -23.01
N VAL A 203 1.77 -2.11 -24.14
CA VAL A 203 0.71 -1.13 -24.39
C VAL A 203 0.06 -1.49 -25.70
N ILE A 204 -1.26 -1.71 -25.68
CA ILE A 204 -2.06 -1.79 -26.90
C ILE A 204 -2.26 -0.37 -27.40
N VAL A 205 -1.76 -0.08 -28.59
CA VAL A 205 -1.95 1.22 -29.23
C VAL A 205 -2.67 1.03 -30.55
N THR A 206 -3.34 2.09 -30.98
CA THR A 206 -3.93 2.13 -32.32
C THR A 206 -2.86 2.55 -33.33
N LYS A 207 -2.95 2.04 -34.56
CA LYS A 207 -2.04 2.47 -35.64
C LYS A 207 -2.17 3.96 -36.01
N LEU A 208 -3.18 4.68 -35.49
CA LEU A 208 -3.29 6.13 -35.67
C LEU A 208 -2.20 6.90 -34.91
N HIS A 209 -1.55 6.28 -33.93
CA HIS A 209 -0.39 6.83 -33.23
C HIS A 209 0.79 7.12 -34.15
N ASP A 210 0.76 6.67 -35.41
CA ASP A 210 1.76 7.07 -36.38
C ASP A 210 1.69 8.53 -36.79
N ARG A 211 0.50 9.14 -36.70
CA ARG A 211 0.22 10.51 -37.17
C ARG A 211 -0.38 11.40 -36.10
N HIS A 212 -0.90 10.82 -35.02
CA HIS A 212 -1.60 11.54 -33.98
C HIS A 212 -1.04 11.19 -32.59
N PRO A 213 -0.86 12.19 -31.72
CA PRO A 213 -0.42 11.92 -30.35
C PRO A 213 -1.50 11.14 -29.56
N PRO A 214 -1.11 10.49 -28.45
CA PRO A 214 -2.06 9.97 -27.48
C PRO A 214 -3.05 11.05 -27.03
N ARG A 215 -4.30 10.65 -26.83
CA ARG A 215 -5.34 11.49 -26.23
C ARG A 215 -5.83 10.89 -24.93
N TRP A 216 -6.03 9.57 -24.94
CA TRP A 216 -6.33 8.79 -23.75
C TRP A 216 -5.31 7.68 -23.56
N ILE A 217 -4.97 7.42 -22.31
CA ILE A 217 -4.21 6.24 -21.89
C ILE A 217 -4.92 5.63 -20.68
N THR A 218 -5.26 4.35 -20.77
CA THR A 218 -5.90 3.59 -19.70
C THR A 218 -4.90 2.59 -19.14
N SER A 219 -4.82 2.49 -17.81
CA SER A 219 -4.16 1.38 -17.12
C SER A 219 -5.22 0.35 -16.75
N GLU A 220 -5.12 -0.85 -17.28
CA GLU A 220 -6.05 -1.95 -16.99
C GLU A 220 -5.68 -2.65 -15.66
N GLU A 221 -6.60 -3.45 -15.11
CA GLU A 221 -6.37 -4.19 -13.85
C GLU A 221 -5.21 -5.19 -13.88
N ASP A 222 -4.97 -5.80 -15.05
CA ASP A 222 -3.91 -6.79 -15.26
C ASP A 222 -2.52 -6.16 -15.51
N GLY A 223 -2.45 -4.84 -15.49
CA GLY A 223 -1.22 -4.08 -15.74
C GLY A 223 -0.91 -3.84 -17.22
N MET A 224 -1.78 -4.27 -18.14
CA MET A 224 -1.78 -3.82 -19.53
C MET A 224 -2.16 -2.33 -19.59
N PHE A 225 -1.67 -1.65 -20.61
CA PHE A 225 -2.13 -0.29 -20.92
C PHE A 225 -2.77 -0.27 -22.30
N THR A 226 -3.74 0.62 -22.48
CA THR A 226 -4.35 0.92 -23.78
C THR A 226 -4.16 2.40 -24.09
N SER A 227 -3.81 2.76 -25.33
CA SER A 227 -3.72 4.16 -25.74
C SER A 227 -4.41 4.43 -27.07
N VAL A 228 -5.24 5.47 -27.09
CA VAL A 228 -6.03 5.92 -28.25
C VAL A 228 -5.79 7.41 -28.53
N THR A 229 -5.97 7.83 -29.79
CA THR A 229 -5.76 9.21 -30.27
C THR A 229 -7.01 10.08 -30.20
N GLY A 230 -8.17 9.47 -29.96
CA GLY A 230 -9.47 10.12 -29.96
C GLY A 230 -10.04 10.39 -31.35
N ARG A 231 -9.44 9.80 -32.38
CA ARG A 231 -9.87 9.91 -33.78
C ARG A 231 -10.39 8.59 -34.34
N GLU A 232 -10.31 7.54 -33.53
CA GLU A 232 -10.82 6.22 -33.84
C GLU A 232 -12.35 6.26 -33.86
N SER A 233 -12.96 5.64 -34.88
CA SER A 233 -14.38 5.29 -34.84
C SER A 233 -14.57 3.97 -34.11
N GLN A 234 -15.82 3.64 -33.74
CA GLN A 234 -16.11 2.32 -33.15
C GLN A 234 -15.71 1.18 -34.08
N GLU A 235 -16.07 1.26 -35.37
CA GLU A 235 -15.67 0.26 -36.38
C GLU A 235 -14.15 0.09 -36.49
N TYR A 236 -13.38 1.18 -36.26
CA TYR A 236 -11.92 1.12 -36.25
C TYR A 236 -11.39 0.39 -35.01
N MET A 237 -11.98 0.67 -33.84
CA MET A 237 -11.64 0.03 -32.57
C MET A 237 -12.04 -1.46 -32.53
N ASP A 238 -13.07 -1.86 -33.26
CA ASP A 238 -13.53 -3.26 -33.30
C ASP A 238 -12.64 -4.16 -34.19
N ASP A 239 -11.81 -3.57 -35.05
CA ASP A 239 -10.90 -4.32 -35.93
C ASP A 239 -9.52 -4.50 -35.29
N ALA A 240 -9.21 -5.74 -34.90
CA ALA A 240 -7.92 -6.11 -34.32
C ALA A 240 -6.72 -5.78 -35.24
N ALA A 241 -6.91 -5.72 -36.56
CA ALA A 241 -5.84 -5.35 -37.50
C ALA A 241 -5.40 -3.88 -37.37
N ASN A 242 -6.20 -3.03 -36.71
CA ASN A 242 -5.89 -1.62 -36.46
C ASN A 242 -5.08 -1.37 -35.19
N HIS A 243 -4.79 -2.41 -34.43
CA HIS A 243 -4.06 -2.36 -33.17
C HIS A 243 -2.65 -2.92 -33.33
N GLU A 244 -1.75 -2.45 -32.47
CA GLU A 244 -0.39 -2.96 -32.35
C GLU A 244 0.06 -2.91 -30.89
N ILE A 245 1.10 -3.68 -30.57
CA ILE A 245 1.65 -3.73 -29.21
C ILE A 245 2.98 -2.99 -29.20
N TRP A 246 3.03 -1.93 -28.40
CA TRP A 246 4.24 -1.22 -28.05
C TRP A 246 4.64 -1.56 -26.61
N THR A 247 5.80 -1.06 -26.18
CA THR A 247 6.16 -1.07 -24.77
C THR A 247 5.88 0.30 -24.15
N ARG A 248 5.67 0.36 -22.84
CA ARG A 248 5.56 1.64 -22.11
C ARG A 248 6.80 2.49 -22.34
N SER A 249 7.98 1.86 -22.37
CA SER A 249 9.24 2.53 -22.70
C SER A 249 9.26 3.12 -24.12
N SER A 250 8.83 2.38 -25.16
CA SER A 250 8.84 2.89 -26.53
C SER A 250 7.80 3.99 -26.73
N LEU A 251 6.63 3.87 -26.09
CA LEU A 251 5.62 4.92 -26.07
C LEU A 251 6.15 6.19 -25.40
N ALA A 252 6.84 6.08 -24.26
CA ALA A 252 7.46 7.22 -23.56
C ALA A 252 8.69 7.81 -24.30
N VAL A 253 9.31 7.07 -25.22
CA VAL A 253 10.34 7.61 -26.12
C VAL A 253 9.69 8.43 -27.22
N ARG A 254 8.61 7.92 -27.83
CA ARG A 254 7.89 8.61 -28.90
C ARG A 254 7.11 9.83 -28.40
N TYR A 255 6.52 9.73 -27.21
CA TYR A 255 5.72 10.76 -26.55
C TYR A 255 6.21 11.02 -25.14
N PRO A 256 7.33 11.76 -24.95
CA PRO A 256 7.96 11.91 -23.63
C PRO A 256 7.07 12.49 -22.53
N TRP A 257 6.06 13.28 -22.91
CA TRP A 257 5.15 13.95 -21.98
C TRP A 257 4.13 12.99 -21.33
N VAL A 258 3.96 11.76 -21.82
CA VAL A 258 3.09 10.76 -21.14
C VAL A 258 3.79 10.01 -20.01
N ARG A 259 5.11 10.19 -19.85
CA ARG A 259 5.94 9.34 -19.00
C ARG A 259 5.47 9.29 -17.55
N GLU A 260 5.04 10.43 -17.00
CA GLU A 260 4.58 10.49 -15.60
C GLU A 260 3.38 9.59 -15.37
N PHE A 261 2.37 9.62 -16.25
CA PHE A 261 1.23 8.73 -16.13
C PHE A 261 1.64 7.25 -16.22
N LEU A 262 2.48 6.90 -17.19
CA LEU A 262 2.92 5.51 -17.39
C LEU A 262 3.68 4.93 -16.17
N THR A 263 4.29 5.79 -15.35
CA THR A 263 4.96 5.37 -14.11
C THR A 263 4.08 5.46 -12.87
N ALA A 264 3.15 6.41 -12.83
CA ALA A 264 2.33 6.71 -11.66
C ALA A 264 0.96 6.00 -11.62
N ALA A 265 0.46 5.55 -12.77
CA ALA A 265 -0.89 5.01 -12.90
C ALA A 265 -1.12 3.80 -11.98
N ALA A 266 -2.26 3.85 -11.29
CA ALA A 266 -2.87 2.74 -10.57
C ALA A 266 -3.81 1.97 -11.52
N PRO A 267 -4.22 0.75 -11.15
CA PRO A 267 -5.24 0.01 -11.88
C PRO A 267 -6.48 0.87 -12.12
N ASN A 268 -7.05 0.77 -13.33
CA ASN A 268 -8.23 1.49 -13.80
C ASN A 268 -8.10 3.02 -13.89
N ASP A 269 -6.90 3.59 -13.74
CA ASP A 269 -6.69 5.00 -14.04
C ASP A 269 -6.82 5.25 -15.55
N VAL A 270 -7.59 6.28 -15.93
CA VAL A 270 -7.66 6.79 -17.30
C VAL A 270 -7.13 8.21 -17.34
N ALA A 271 -6.04 8.44 -18.06
CA ALA A 271 -5.51 9.78 -18.29
C ALA A 271 -5.99 10.35 -19.63
N ARG A 272 -6.60 11.53 -19.59
CA ARG A 272 -6.87 12.36 -20.77
C ARG A 272 -5.86 13.49 -20.88
N PHE A 273 -5.24 13.63 -22.04
CA PHE A 273 -4.24 14.66 -22.32
C PHE A 273 -4.77 15.68 -23.31
N ASP A 274 -4.69 16.96 -22.94
CA ASP A 274 -5.15 18.07 -23.78
C ASP A 274 -4.14 18.58 -24.79
N ASP A 275 -2.87 18.37 -24.49
CA ASP A 275 -1.75 18.80 -25.31
C ASP A 275 -0.49 17.98 -24.95
N ALA A 276 0.66 18.40 -25.49
CA ALA A 276 1.94 17.76 -25.26
C ALA A 276 2.72 18.33 -24.06
N THR A 277 2.06 19.03 -23.12
CA THR A 277 2.73 19.58 -21.92
C THR A 277 3.01 18.50 -20.87
N GLY A 278 2.27 17.39 -20.93
CA GLY A 278 2.32 16.31 -19.94
C GLY A 278 1.27 16.46 -18.84
N ALA A 279 0.54 17.59 -18.80
CA ALA A 279 -0.63 17.70 -17.94
C ALA A 279 -1.75 16.78 -18.44
N TYR A 280 -2.35 16.03 -17.51
CA TYR A 280 -3.51 15.18 -17.77
C TYR A 280 -4.57 15.34 -16.69
N THR A 281 -5.80 15.01 -17.05
CA THR A 281 -6.90 14.82 -16.11
C THR A 281 -7.16 13.33 -15.95
N LEU A 282 -7.29 12.88 -14.70
CA LEU A 282 -7.77 11.53 -14.42
C LEU A 282 -9.29 11.51 -14.60
N GLU A 283 -9.75 10.67 -15.53
CA GLU A 283 -11.16 10.35 -15.70
C GLU A 283 -11.45 9.11 -14.85
N ARG A 284 -12.54 9.14 -14.10
CA ARG A 284 -13.08 7.95 -13.43
C ARG A 284 -14.18 7.41 -14.32
N ASP A 285 -14.07 6.14 -14.70
CA ASP A 285 -15.21 5.39 -15.23
C ASP A 285 -16.31 5.23 -14.17
#